data_AF-U2XWJ9-F1
#
_entry.id   AF-U2XWJ9-F1
#
_cell.length_a   1.000
_cell.length_b   1.000
_cell.length_c   1.000
_cell.angle_alpha   90.00
_cell.angle_beta   90.00
_cell.angle_gamma   90.00
#
_symmetry.space_group_name_H-M   'P 1'
#
loop_
_entity.id
_entity.type
_entity.pdbx_description
1 polymer ?
#
loop_
_entity_poly.entity_id
_entity_poly.type
_entity_poly.pdbx_seq_one_letter_code
_entity_poly.pdbx_strand_id
1 'polypeptide(L)'
;MLKKNDVIEVEIVDLSHDGAGIAKAEGLVFFVENALPSEKILMRVLKVNKKIGFGKVEEFLRTSDQRNENLDMAYLRTGIADLGHLSYPSQLAFKRKQVKDSLYKIAGLSNVEVSPTLGMERPLGYRNKAQVPVRRVNGQLETGFFRKNSHDLLPIEDFYIQDPVIDQVILFTRDLLRRFDLKPYDEQEKTGLIRNLVVRRGHYSGEIMVILVTTRSKIFRVEQLIERLVEAFPAIESIMQNINDQNTNTIFGKDWQTLHGRDYITDRMLNNDFQIAAPAFYQVNTEMAEKLYQTAIDFSELAADDVVLDAYSGIGTIGLSVAKQVKQVYGVEVIPEAVENSQKNAEINGITNTHYVCDSAENAMANWSKQDIKPDVILVDPPRKGLTESFIESSVSMEPKKIIYISCNPATMARDIKLYQELGYKLKKVQPVDLFPQTHHVETVALLSKLDVDKHIDVEIKLDELDLTSAESKASYAQIKEYILEKFDLKVSTLYIAQIKKKCGIVLREHYNKSKKEKQVIPQCTPEKEEAIMDALRHFKMI
;
A
#
# COMPACT_ATOMS: atom_id res chain seq x y z
N MET A 1 -29.73 10.00 23.20
CA MET A 1 -28.28 9.87 23.43
C MET A 1 -28.00 8.43 23.80
N LEU A 2 -27.51 7.69 22.82
CA LEU A 2 -27.17 6.27 22.94
C LEU A 2 -26.14 6.02 24.04
N LYS A 3 -26.40 4.99 24.85
CA LYS A 3 -25.53 4.50 25.92
C LYS A 3 -25.03 3.09 25.60
N LYS A 4 -24.00 2.68 26.31
CA LYS A 4 -23.49 1.31 26.24
C LYS A 4 -24.60 0.31 26.57
N ASN A 5 -24.68 -0.75 25.78
CA ASN A 5 -25.67 -1.84 25.80
C ASN A 5 -27.07 -1.51 25.26
N ASP A 6 -27.34 -0.27 24.84
CA ASP A 6 -28.57 0.02 24.08
C ASP A 6 -28.61 -0.84 22.81
N VAL A 7 -29.81 -1.30 22.45
CA VAL A 7 -30.05 -2.08 21.23
C VAL A 7 -30.93 -1.25 20.31
N ILE A 8 -30.45 -0.99 19.10
CA ILE A 8 -31.14 -0.16 18.11
C ILE A 8 -31.14 -0.84 16.74
N GLU A 9 -32.23 -0.67 15.99
CA GLU A 9 -32.29 -1.08 14.59
C GLU A 9 -31.50 -0.10 13.72
N VAL A 10 -30.58 -0.62 12.91
CA VAL A 10 -29.79 0.17 11.95
C VAL A 10 -29.64 -0.56 10.63
N GLU A 11 -29.46 0.22 9.55
CA GLU A 11 -29.05 -0.26 8.25
C GLU A 11 -27.57 0.09 8.02
N ILE A 12 -26.81 -0.86 7.47
CA ILE A 12 -25.40 -0.67 7.14
C ILE A 12 -25.31 -0.01 5.75
N VAL A 13 -24.58 1.10 5.68
CA VAL A 13 -24.53 1.96 4.48
C VAL A 13 -23.22 1.87 3.69
N ASP A 14 -22.12 1.46 4.32
CA ASP A 14 -20.80 1.29 3.67
C ASP A 14 -19.91 0.38 4.54
N LEU A 15 -18.68 0.12 4.07
CA LEU A 15 -17.61 -0.54 4.84
C LEU A 15 -16.46 0.43 5.10
N SER A 16 -15.84 0.33 6.28
CA SER A 16 -14.57 0.98 6.59
C SER A 16 -13.40 0.29 5.89
N HIS A 17 -12.22 0.93 5.89
CA HIS A 17 -10.99 0.39 5.28
C HIS A 17 -10.56 -0.99 5.81
N ASP A 18 -10.89 -1.31 7.06
CA ASP A 18 -10.64 -2.58 7.75
C ASP A 18 -11.82 -3.56 7.69
N GLY A 19 -12.85 -3.26 6.89
CA GLY A 19 -13.97 -4.15 6.63
C GLY A 19 -15.08 -4.14 7.69
N ALA A 20 -15.13 -3.14 8.57
CA ALA A 20 -16.25 -2.98 9.51
C ALA A 20 -17.43 -2.26 8.84
N GLY A 21 -18.64 -2.72 9.13
CA GLY A 21 -19.89 -2.09 8.70
C GLY A 21 -20.04 -0.68 9.26
N ILE A 22 -20.43 0.26 8.41
CA ILE A 22 -20.70 1.65 8.79
C ILE A 22 -22.21 1.85 8.91
N ALA A 23 -22.67 2.20 10.10
CA ALA A 23 -24.05 2.64 10.36
C ALA A 23 -24.08 4.12 10.78
N LYS A 24 -25.17 4.82 10.49
CA LYS A 24 -25.39 6.21 10.94
C LYS A 24 -26.64 6.26 11.82
N ALA A 25 -26.51 6.68 13.07
CA ALA A 25 -27.62 6.76 14.03
C ALA A 25 -27.41 7.94 14.99
N GLU A 26 -28.48 8.71 15.26
CA GLU A 26 -28.45 9.92 16.13
C GLU A 26 -27.30 10.90 15.82
N GLY A 27 -26.91 11.06 14.54
CA GLY A 27 -25.81 11.95 14.13
C GLY A 27 -24.40 11.40 14.41
N LEU A 28 -24.28 10.15 14.87
CA LEU A 28 -23.03 9.44 15.09
C LEU A 28 -22.76 8.43 13.96
N VAL A 29 -21.48 8.13 13.73
CA VAL A 29 -21.03 7.04 12.85
C VAL A 29 -20.63 5.85 13.71
N PHE A 30 -21.25 4.70 13.48
CA PHE A 30 -20.95 3.45 14.17
C PHE A 30 -20.17 2.50 13.28
N PHE A 31 -19.14 1.86 13.86
CA PHE A 31 -18.42 0.74 13.26
C PHE A 31 -18.91 -0.58 13.86
N VAL A 32 -19.30 -1.52 13.01
CA VAL A 32 -19.91 -2.79 13.40
C VAL A 32 -19.19 -3.94 12.70
N GLU A 33 -18.51 -4.79 13.45
CA GLU A 33 -17.89 -5.99 12.89
C GLU A 33 -18.95 -7.00 12.42
N ASN A 34 -18.62 -7.78 11.38
CA ASN A 34 -19.50 -8.79 10.78
C ASN A 34 -20.83 -8.22 10.23
N ALA A 35 -20.83 -6.99 9.73
CA ALA A 35 -22.02 -6.35 9.19
C ALA A 35 -21.70 -5.74 7.80
N LEU A 36 -22.45 -6.15 6.79
CA LEU A 36 -22.23 -5.80 5.39
C LEU A 36 -23.21 -4.72 4.91
N PRO A 37 -22.87 -3.93 3.87
CA PRO A 37 -23.79 -2.97 3.29
C PRO A 37 -25.11 -3.62 2.88
N SER A 38 -26.22 -2.87 3.01
CA SER A 38 -27.62 -3.31 2.82
C SER A 38 -28.20 -4.21 3.91
N GLU A 39 -27.40 -4.66 4.87
CA GLU A 39 -27.93 -5.43 6.01
C GLU A 39 -28.70 -4.54 6.97
N LYS A 40 -29.77 -5.11 7.54
CA LYS A 40 -30.51 -4.53 8.65
C LYS A 40 -30.26 -5.38 9.88
N ILE A 41 -29.85 -4.73 10.96
CA ILE A 41 -29.46 -5.43 12.19
C ILE A 41 -30.06 -4.75 13.41
N LEU A 42 -30.29 -5.53 14.46
CA LEU A 42 -30.32 -5.00 15.82
C LEU A 42 -28.87 -4.88 16.28
N MET A 43 -28.39 -3.65 16.36
CA MET A 43 -27.03 -3.34 16.81
C MET A 43 -27.04 -3.10 18.32
N ARG A 44 -26.22 -3.86 19.06
CA ARG A 44 -25.91 -3.55 20.46
C ARG A 44 -24.73 -2.59 20.52
N VAL A 45 -24.92 -1.44 21.15
CA VAL A 45 -23.89 -0.41 21.34
C VAL A 45 -22.83 -0.89 22.35
N LEU A 46 -21.56 -0.94 21.94
CA LEU A 46 -20.44 -1.33 22.79
C LEU A 46 -19.73 -0.12 23.43
N LYS A 47 -19.53 0.94 22.65
CA LYS A 47 -18.83 2.15 23.06
C LYS A 47 -19.34 3.35 22.26
N VAL A 48 -19.50 4.50 22.91
CA VAL A 48 -19.88 5.76 22.27
C VAL A 48 -18.85 6.82 22.65
N ASN A 49 -18.30 7.49 21.64
CA ASN A 49 -17.42 8.64 21.76
C ASN A 49 -18.13 9.90 21.23
N LYS A 50 -17.43 11.04 21.14
CA LYS A 50 -18.02 12.34 20.73
C LYS A 50 -18.66 12.35 19.33
N LYS A 51 -18.07 11.62 18.36
CA LYS A 51 -18.54 11.59 16.95
C LYS A 51 -18.69 10.19 16.37
N ILE A 52 -18.15 9.19 17.05
CA ILE A 52 -18.10 7.81 16.57
C ILE A 52 -18.57 6.86 17.67
N GLY A 53 -19.05 5.70 17.28
CA GLY A 53 -19.38 4.60 18.17
C GLY A 53 -18.93 3.26 17.62
N PHE A 54 -18.98 2.24 18.47
CA PHE A 54 -18.70 0.86 18.13
C PHE A 54 -19.91 0.03 18.55
N GLY A 55 -20.36 -0.85 17.66
CA GLY A 55 -21.46 -1.76 17.89
C GLY A 55 -21.09 -3.19 17.57
N LYS A 56 -21.92 -4.13 18.00
CA LYS A 56 -21.92 -5.50 17.52
C LYS A 56 -23.30 -5.87 17.02
N VAL A 57 -23.36 -6.82 16.09
CA VAL A 57 -24.62 -7.44 15.69
C VAL A 57 -25.16 -8.24 16.88
N GLU A 58 -26.35 -7.88 17.34
CA GLU A 58 -27.14 -8.69 18.28
C GLU A 58 -28.02 -9.68 17.51
N GLU A 59 -28.65 -9.20 16.44
CA GLU A 59 -29.53 -9.99 15.57
C GLU A 59 -29.50 -9.44 14.13
N PHE A 60 -29.53 -10.33 13.14
CA PHE A 60 -29.72 -9.96 11.74
C PHE A 60 -31.21 -9.96 11.39
N LEU A 61 -31.76 -8.80 11.04
CA LEU A 61 -33.13 -8.66 10.54
C LEU A 61 -33.21 -8.92 9.03
N ARG A 62 -32.14 -8.57 8.31
CA ARG A 62 -31.95 -8.85 6.88
C ARG A 62 -30.45 -8.98 6.60
N THR A 63 -30.04 -10.10 6.03
CA THR A 63 -28.67 -10.34 5.56
C THR A 63 -28.48 -9.89 4.11
N SER A 64 -27.22 -9.68 3.71
CA SER A 64 -26.86 -9.28 2.34
C SER A 64 -26.77 -10.50 1.43
N ASP A 65 -27.18 -10.36 0.16
CA ASP A 65 -26.96 -11.39 -0.87
C ASP A 65 -25.47 -11.65 -1.14
N GLN A 66 -24.59 -10.75 -0.69
CA GLN A 66 -23.13 -10.90 -0.80
C GLN A 66 -22.51 -11.53 0.46
N ARG A 67 -23.30 -11.97 1.44
CA ARG A 67 -22.78 -12.64 2.64
C ARG A 67 -22.32 -14.06 2.32
N ASN A 68 -21.14 -14.42 2.81
CA ASN A 68 -20.68 -15.80 2.90
C ASN A 68 -21.10 -16.39 4.25
N GLU A 69 -22.14 -17.23 4.25
CA GLU A 69 -22.68 -17.85 5.47
C GLU A 69 -21.81 -19.00 6.02
N ASN A 70 -20.82 -19.48 5.25
CA ASN A 70 -20.03 -20.66 5.60
C ASN A 70 -18.77 -20.36 6.42
N LEU A 71 -18.51 -19.09 6.75
CA LEU A 71 -17.29 -18.71 7.47
C LEU A 71 -17.41 -19.00 8.97
N ASP A 72 -16.42 -19.68 9.55
CA ASP A 72 -16.29 -19.75 11.01
C ASP A 72 -15.99 -18.36 11.58
N MET A 73 -16.80 -17.94 12.55
CA MET A 73 -16.66 -16.67 13.27
C MET A 73 -15.30 -16.50 13.97
N ALA A 74 -14.59 -17.60 14.27
CA ALA A 74 -13.23 -17.56 14.80
C ALA A 74 -12.29 -16.74 13.89
N TYR A 75 -12.42 -16.84 12.56
CA TYR A 75 -11.56 -16.15 11.62
C TYR A 75 -11.78 -14.63 11.60
N LEU A 76 -13.02 -14.16 11.83
CA LEU A 76 -13.31 -12.74 11.99
C LEU A 76 -12.78 -12.21 13.31
N ARG A 77 -13.02 -12.94 14.41
CA ARG A 77 -12.62 -12.54 15.77
C ARG A 77 -11.12 -12.45 15.95
N THR A 78 -10.36 -13.28 15.24
CA THR A 78 -8.90 -13.28 15.24
C THR A 78 -8.30 -12.33 14.21
N GLY A 79 -9.09 -11.91 13.21
CA GLY A 79 -8.62 -11.09 12.11
C GLY A 79 -7.79 -11.85 11.07
N ILE A 80 -7.84 -13.18 11.08
CA ILE A 80 -7.28 -14.02 10.02
C ILE A 80 -7.97 -13.74 8.69
N ALA A 81 -9.30 -13.59 8.70
CA ALA A 81 -10.11 -13.36 7.51
C ALA A 81 -11.19 -12.32 7.76
N ASP A 82 -10.81 -11.05 7.96
CA ASP A 82 -11.75 -9.99 8.31
C ASP A 82 -12.75 -9.61 7.21
N LEU A 83 -12.48 -9.97 5.95
CA LEU A 83 -13.46 -9.93 4.85
C LEU A 83 -14.04 -11.29 4.49
N GLY A 84 -13.72 -12.37 5.22
CA GLY A 84 -14.15 -13.73 4.87
C GLY A 84 -15.68 -13.93 4.84
N HIS A 85 -16.43 -13.03 5.46
CA HIS A 85 -17.90 -13.02 5.51
C HIS A 85 -18.53 -12.33 4.29
N LEU A 86 -17.71 -11.72 3.43
CA LEU A 86 -18.10 -11.10 2.17
C LEU A 86 -17.76 -12.03 0.99
N SER A 87 -18.65 -12.10 0.00
CA SER A 87 -18.44 -12.89 -1.22
C SER A 87 -17.15 -12.44 -1.92
N TYR A 88 -16.41 -13.41 -2.47
CA TYR A 88 -15.09 -13.11 -3.05
C TYR A 88 -15.13 -12.03 -4.17
N PRO A 89 -16.10 -12.04 -5.11
CA PRO A 89 -16.23 -10.96 -6.09
C PRO A 89 -16.44 -9.58 -5.44
N SER A 90 -17.17 -9.52 -4.33
CA SER A 90 -17.40 -8.28 -3.59
C SER A 90 -16.17 -7.84 -2.80
N GLN A 91 -15.31 -8.76 -2.32
CA GLN A 91 -14.00 -8.42 -1.77
C GLN A 91 -13.13 -7.69 -2.82
N LEU A 92 -13.09 -8.21 -4.05
CA LEU A 92 -12.33 -7.59 -5.15
C LEU A 92 -12.86 -6.20 -5.51
N ALA A 93 -14.19 -6.04 -5.57
CA ALA A 93 -14.83 -4.75 -5.82
C ALA A 93 -14.55 -3.74 -4.69
N PHE A 94 -14.61 -4.19 -3.43
CA PHE A 94 -14.29 -3.39 -2.26
C PHE A 94 -12.84 -2.90 -2.28
N LYS A 95 -11.87 -3.78 -2.55
CA LYS A 95 -10.44 -3.42 -2.67
C LYS A 95 -10.19 -2.39 -3.77
N ARG A 96 -10.84 -2.54 -4.94
CA ARG A 96 -10.79 -1.55 -6.02
C ARG A 96 -11.35 -0.20 -5.59
N LYS A 97 -12.48 -0.19 -4.88
CA LYS A 97 -13.09 1.03 -4.34
C LYS A 97 -12.14 1.73 -3.36
N GLN A 98 -11.47 0.99 -2.48
CA GLN A 98 -10.49 1.58 -1.55
C GLN A 98 -9.37 2.33 -2.28
N VAL A 99 -8.80 1.73 -3.34
CA VAL A 99 -7.76 2.38 -4.14
C VAL A 99 -8.27 3.66 -4.80
N LYS A 100 -9.46 3.62 -5.42
CA LYS A 100 -10.09 4.80 -6.02
C LYS A 100 -10.35 5.90 -4.98
N ASP A 101 -10.91 5.54 -3.83
CA ASP A 101 -11.23 6.47 -2.76
C ASP A 101 -9.97 7.14 -2.21
N SER A 102 -8.87 6.40 -2.05
CA SER A 102 -7.59 6.95 -1.60
C SER A 102 -6.99 7.92 -2.61
N LEU A 103 -6.95 7.56 -3.90
CA LEU A 103 -6.46 8.44 -4.96
C LEU A 103 -7.28 9.73 -5.04
N TYR A 104 -8.61 9.64 -4.93
CA TYR A 104 -9.47 10.81 -4.97
C TYR A 104 -9.32 11.68 -3.70
N LYS A 105 -9.45 11.10 -2.50
CA LYS A 105 -9.49 11.86 -1.25
C LYS A 105 -8.13 12.44 -0.85
N ILE A 106 -7.02 11.80 -1.22
CA ILE A 106 -5.67 12.19 -0.79
C ILE A 106 -4.90 12.90 -1.91
N ALA A 107 -4.88 12.31 -3.11
CA ALA A 107 -4.16 12.88 -4.25
C ALA A 107 -5.02 13.84 -5.09
N GLY A 108 -6.34 13.91 -4.87
CA GLY A 108 -7.25 14.73 -5.67
C GLY A 108 -7.46 14.18 -7.09
N LEU A 109 -7.13 12.91 -7.33
CA LEU A 109 -7.16 12.30 -8.67
C LEU A 109 -8.47 11.57 -8.91
N SER A 110 -9.30 12.12 -9.80
CA SER A 110 -10.57 11.52 -10.25
C SER A 110 -10.48 10.85 -11.62
N ASN A 111 -9.57 11.31 -12.48
CA ASN A 111 -9.48 10.89 -13.89
C ASN A 111 -8.36 9.85 -14.13
N VAL A 112 -8.23 8.88 -13.22
CA VAL A 112 -7.22 7.82 -13.33
C VAL A 112 -7.91 6.48 -13.48
N GLU A 113 -7.48 5.70 -14.47
CA GLU A 113 -7.94 4.34 -14.65
C GLU A 113 -7.38 3.44 -13.56
N VAL A 114 -8.28 2.96 -12.70
CA VAL A 114 -7.99 1.90 -11.71
C VAL A 114 -8.64 0.62 -12.23
N SER A 115 -7.83 -0.36 -12.63
CA SER A 115 -8.29 -1.65 -13.13
C SER A 115 -9.11 -2.43 -12.09
N PRO A 116 -9.93 -3.42 -12.49
CA PRO A 116 -10.47 -4.41 -11.57
C PRO A 116 -9.36 -5.10 -10.77
N THR A 117 -9.58 -5.34 -9.48
CA THR A 117 -8.60 -6.05 -8.64
C THR A 117 -8.32 -7.44 -9.21
N LEU A 118 -7.04 -7.78 -9.41
CA LEU A 118 -6.64 -9.13 -9.82
C LEU A 118 -6.86 -10.09 -8.65
N GLY A 119 -7.76 -11.06 -8.85
CA GLY A 119 -8.10 -12.07 -7.86
C GLY A 119 -7.28 -13.35 -7.97
N MET A 120 -7.37 -14.15 -6.90
CA MET A 120 -6.88 -15.51 -6.79
C MET A 120 -8.00 -16.48 -7.19
N GLU A 121 -7.69 -17.52 -7.96
CA GLU A 121 -8.70 -18.49 -8.40
C GLU A 121 -9.27 -19.28 -7.21
N ARG A 122 -8.39 -19.69 -6.29
CA ARG A 122 -8.72 -20.38 -5.05
C ARG A 122 -8.24 -19.56 -3.86
N PRO A 123 -9.06 -18.65 -3.32
CA PRO A 123 -8.61 -17.63 -2.38
C PRO A 123 -8.46 -18.15 -0.93
N LEU A 124 -7.88 -19.35 -0.76
CA LEU A 124 -7.70 -20.08 0.50
C LEU A 124 -6.37 -20.84 0.49
N GLY A 125 -5.87 -21.23 1.67
CA GLY A 125 -4.68 -22.08 1.77
C GLY A 125 -3.38 -21.51 1.17
N TYR A 126 -3.32 -20.20 0.95
CA TYR A 126 -2.29 -19.56 0.13
C TYR A 126 -1.03 -19.16 0.89
N ARG A 127 -1.09 -19.04 2.23
CA ARG A 127 0.05 -18.57 3.02
C ARG A 127 1.13 -19.64 3.12
N ASN A 128 2.31 -19.28 2.64
CA ASN A 128 3.54 -20.07 2.71
C ASN A 128 4.31 -19.89 4.04
N LYS A 129 3.84 -19.00 4.94
CA LYS A 129 4.45 -18.74 6.25
C LYS A 129 3.40 -18.48 7.32
N ALA A 130 3.57 -19.18 8.45
CA ALA A 130 2.81 -19.02 9.67
C ALA A 130 3.67 -18.43 10.77
N GLN A 131 3.09 -17.57 11.60
CA GLN A 131 3.71 -17.07 12.83
C GLN A 131 2.69 -17.20 13.95
N VAL A 132 2.78 -18.27 14.73
CA VAL A 132 1.78 -18.60 15.74
C VAL A 132 2.34 -18.38 17.15
N PRO A 133 1.70 -17.55 17.99
CA PRO A 133 2.01 -17.50 19.41
C PRO A 133 1.73 -18.85 20.09
N VAL A 134 2.55 -19.18 21.06
CA VAL A 134 2.41 -20.36 21.91
C VAL A 134 2.12 -19.90 23.33
N ARG A 135 0.92 -20.13 23.84
CA ARG A 135 0.49 -19.67 25.19
C ARG A 135 -0.13 -20.79 25.98
N ARG A 136 -0.31 -20.57 27.29
CA ARG A 136 -1.16 -21.43 28.12
C ARG A 136 -2.60 -20.94 28.05
N VAL A 137 -3.52 -21.81 27.66
CA VAL A 137 -4.97 -21.56 27.68
C VAL A 137 -5.63 -22.71 28.43
N ASN A 138 -6.45 -22.41 29.44
CA ASN A 138 -7.12 -23.42 30.28
C ASN A 138 -6.18 -24.51 30.83
N GLY A 139 -4.96 -24.11 31.22
CA GLY A 139 -3.95 -25.02 31.78
C GLY A 139 -3.10 -25.76 30.75
N GLN A 140 -3.44 -25.74 29.46
CA GLN A 140 -2.75 -26.48 28.39
C GLN A 140 -1.92 -25.54 27.50
N LEU A 141 -0.82 -26.05 26.94
CA LEU A 141 -0.07 -25.34 25.89
C LEU A 141 -0.89 -25.37 24.60
N GLU A 142 -1.19 -24.20 24.05
CA GLU A 142 -1.96 -24.02 22.82
C GLU A 142 -1.21 -23.19 21.78
N THR A 143 -1.51 -23.49 20.52
CA THR A 143 -1.19 -22.68 19.34
C THR A 143 -2.47 -22.09 18.79
N GLY A 144 -2.38 -20.90 18.20
CA GLY A 144 -3.54 -20.25 17.61
C GLY A 144 -3.21 -18.83 17.20
N PHE A 145 -4.22 -17.96 17.29
CA PHE A 145 -4.06 -16.55 16.95
C PHE A 145 -4.69 -15.65 18.01
N PHE A 146 -4.14 -14.45 18.18
CA PHE A 146 -4.72 -13.50 19.12
C PHE A 146 -6.06 -12.97 18.60
N ARG A 147 -6.99 -12.72 19.50
CA ARG A 147 -8.20 -11.95 19.15
C ARG A 147 -7.80 -10.54 18.73
N LYS A 148 -8.59 -9.94 17.83
CA LYS A 148 -8.40 -8.56 17.39
C LYS A 148 -8.25 -7.63 18.61
N ASN A 149 -7.22 -6.79 18.57
CA ASN A 149 -6.93 -5.78 19.59
C ASN A 149 -6.64 -6.34 21.00
N SER A 150 -6.14 -7.58 21.13
CA SER A 150 -5.71 -8.17 22.40
C SER A 150 -4.51 -9.12 22.25
N HIS A 151 -3.98 -9.61 23.38
CA HIS A 151 -3.07 -10.76 23.44
C HIS A 151 -3.77 -12.00 24.03
N ASP A 152 -5.10 -12.07 23.88
CA ASP A 152 -5.90 -13.23 24.29
C ASP A 152 -5.86 -14.27 23.17
N LEU A 153 -5.19 -15.39 23.42
CA LEU A 153 -5.00 -16.46 22.43
C LEU A 153 -6.29 -17.25 22.24
N LEU A 154 -6.80 -17.29 21.02
CA LEU A 154 -7.81 -18.27 20.61
C LEU A 154 -7.11 -19.50 20.01
N PRO A 155 -7.27 -20.71 20.60
CA PRO A 155 -6.75 -21.93 20.00
C PRO A 155 -7.39 -22.18 18.63
N ILE A 156 -6.55 -22.46 17.63
CA ILE A 156 -6.97 -22.69 16.24
C ILE A 156 -6.12 -23.84 15.68
N GLU A 157 -6.77 -24.73 14.94
CA GLU A 157 -6.11 -25.85 14.27
C GLU A 157 -6.09 -25.70 12.75
N ASP A 158 -7.22 -25.28 12.16
CA ASP A 158 -7.33 -24.90 10.75
C ASP A 158 -7.25 -23.37 10.64
N PHE A 159 -6.19 -22.86 10.01
CA PHE A 159 -5.94 -21.42 9.87
C PHE A 159 -6.56 -20.80 8.59
N TYR A 160 -7.35 -21.56 7.81
CA TYR A 160 -8.17 -21.15 6.66
C TYR A 160 -7.41 -20.64 5.43
N ILE A 161 -6.57 -19.63 5.60
CA ILE A 161 -5.77 -19.00 4.53
C ILE A 161 -4.35 -19.54 4.44
N GLN A 162 -4.01 -20.57 5.22
CA GLN A 162 -2.66 -21.11 5.36
C GLN A 162 -2.51 -22.45 4.67
N ASP A 163 -1.33 -22.74 4.10
CA ASP A 163 -1.07 -24.06 3.50
C ASP A 163 -1.37 -25.16 4.55
N PRO A 164 -2.26 -26.13 4.23
CA PRO A 164 -2.67 -27.17 5.17
C PRO A 164 -1.52 -28.01 5.75
N VAL A 165 -0.39 -28.13 5.03
CA VAL A 165 0.80 -28.82 5.56
C VAL A 165 1.45 -28.02 6.67
N ILE A 166 1.43 -26.69 6.59
CA ILE A 166 1.94 -25.83 7.66
C ILE A 166 1.09 -26.00 8.92
N ASP A 167 -0.23 -26.08 8.78
CA ASP A 167 -1.15 -26.35 9.90
C ASP A 167 -0.81 -27.68 10.58
N GLN A 168 -0.57 -28.73 9.79
CA GLN A 168 -0.16 -30.05 10.30
C GLN A 168 1.16 -30.00 11.07
N VAL A 169 2.17 -29.29 10.55
CA VAL A 169 3.48 -29.14 11.22
C VAL A 169 3.32 -28.39 12.54
N ILE A 170 2.49 -27.35 12.58
CA ILE A 170 2.21 -26.58 13.80
C ILE A 170 1.56 -27.46 14.86
N LEU A 171 0.52 -28.20 14.49
CA LEU A 171 -0.23 -29.07 15.41
C LEU A 171 0.63 -30.21 15.94
N PHE A 172 1.41 -30.83 15.07
CA PHE A 172 2.34 -31.88 15.47
C PHE A 172 3.43 -31.33 16.42
N THR A 173 3.98 -30.16 16.11
CA THR A 173 4.95 -29.49 16.99
C THR A 173 4.33 -29.16 18.34
N ARG A 174 3.12 -28.57 18.38
CA ARG A 174 2.36 -28.31 19.61
C ARG A 174 2.25 -29.56 20.48
N ASP A 175 1.89 -30.68 19.87
CA ASP A 175 1.71 -31.95 20.60
C ASP A 175 3.03 -32.53 21.10
N LEU A 176 4.14 -32.35 20.35
CA LEU A 176 5.47 -32.66 20.87
C LEU A 176 5.87 -31.75 22.04
N LEU A 177 5.65 -30.43 21.94
CA LEU A 177 5.94 -29.48 23.03
C LEU A 177 5.21 -29.89 24.32
N ARG A 178 3.96 -30.37 24.21
CA ARG A 178 3.19 -30.94 25.33
C ARG A 178 3.85 -32.21 25.88
N ARG A 179 4.21 -33.16 25.03
CA ARG A 179 4.82 -34.45 25.43
C ARG A 179 6.18 -34.26 26.11
N PHE A 180 6.97 -33.29 25.68
CA PHE A 180 8.28 -32.97 26.27
C PHE A 180 8.19 -31.98 27.46
N ASP A 181 6.97 -31.59 27.87
CA ASP A 181 6.70 -30.64 28.95
C ASP A 181 7.43 -29.29 28.80
N LEU A 182 7.59 -28.83 27.55
CA LEU A 182 8.19 -27.54 27.24
C LEU A 182 7.19 -26.42 27.56
N LYS A 183 7.61 -25.45 28.37
CA LYS A 183 6.71 -24.43 28.91
C LYS A 183 6.43 -23.34 27.87
N PRO A 184 5.15 -22.98 27.62
CA PRO A 184 4.82 -21.82 26.79
C PRO A 184 5.21 -20.52 27.50
N TYR A 185 5.44 -19.46 26.75
CA TYR A 185 5.74 -18.14 27.29
C TYR A 185 4.49 -17.51 27.94
N ASP A 186 4.70 -16.88 29.10
CA ASP A 186 3.72 -16.05 29.78
C ASP A 186 4.19 -14.59 29.77
N GLU A 187 3.42 -13.71 29.14
CA GLU A 187 3.77 -12.29 29.00
C GLU A 187 3.67 -11.51 30.33
N GLN A 188 2.74 -11.89 31.21
CA GLN A 188 2.51 -11.20 32.48
C GLN A 188 3.57 -11.58 33.50
N GLU A 189 3.84 -12.88 33.62
CA GLU A 189 4.85 -13.40 34.54
C GLU A 189 6.28 -13.29 33.98
N LYS A 190 6.42 -13.13 32.66
CA LYS A 190 7.70 -13.17 31.94
C LYS A 190 8.45 -14.49 32.14
N THR A 191 7.68 -15.57 32.25
CA THR A 191 8.18 -16.93 32.47
C THR A 191 7.96 -17.80 31.22
N GLY A 192 8.48 -19.02 31.25
CA GLY A 192 8.32 -19.97 30.15
C GLY A 192 9.47 -19.96 29.13
N LEU A 193 9.34 -20.79 28.11
CA LEU A 193 10.39 -21.03 27.11
C LEU A 193 9.92 -20.68 25.70
N ILE A 194 8.87 -21.33 25.21
CA ILE A 194 8.42 -21.21 23.82
C ILE A 194 7.51 -19.99 23.65
N ARG A 195 7.98 -18.96 22.93
CA ARG A 195 7.20 -17.75 22.66
C ARG A 195 6.29 -17.93 21.45
N ASN A 196 6.88 -18.38 20.36
CA ASN A 196 6.21 -18.52 19.07
C ASN A 196 6.77 -19.72 18.33
N LEU A 197 5.95 -20.25 17.43
CA LEU A 197 6.37 -21.17 16.40
C LEU A 197 6.20 -20.45 15.07
N VAL A 198 7.25 -20.41 14.26
CA VAL A 198 7.17 -19.90 12.89
C VAL A 198 7.47 -21.07 11.97
N VAL A 199 6.61 -21.28 10.98
CA VAL A 199 6.81 -22.32 9.98
C VAL A 199 6.71 -21.67 8.62
N ARG A 200 7.70 -21.90 7.76
CA ARG A 200 7.68 -21.49 6.37
C ARG A 200 7.77 -22.75 5.51
N ARG A 201 7.01 -22.79 4.43
CA ARG A 201 7.03 -23.86 3.44
C ARG A 201 7.13 -23.26 2.06
N GLY A 202 8.10 -23.67 1.24
CA GLY A 202 8.18 -23.23 -0.15
C GLY A 202 6.91 -23.63 -0.90
N HIS A 203 6.28 -22.68 -1.59
CA HIS A 203 5.04 -22.90 -2.31
C HIS A 203 5.21 -23.93 -3.43
N TYR A 204 6.30 -23.84 -4.19
CA TYR A 204 6.60 -24.77 -5.28
C TYR A 204 7.52 -25.90 -4.84
N SER A 205 8.53 -25.62 -4.02
CA SER A 205 9.50 -26.64 -3.61
C SER A 205 8.95 -27.61 -2.57
N GLY A 206 8.01 -27.16 -1.72
CA GLY A 206 7.54 -27.89 -0.57
C GLY A 206 8.55 -28.00 0.59
N GLU A 207 9.74 -27.42 0.47
CA GLU A 207 10.75 -27.40 1.54
C GLU A 207 10.23 -26.65 2.77
N ILE A 208 10.43 -27.20 3.96
CA ILE A 208 9.88 -26.68 5.22
C ILE A 208 11.02 -26.19 6.12
N MET A 209 10.83 -24.98 6.66
CA MET A 209 11.60 -24.43 7.75
C MET A 209 10.73 -24.30 9.00
N VAL A 210 11.20 -24.85 10.11
CA VAL A 210 10.56 -24.69 11.43
C VAL A 210 11.46 -23.81 12.30
N ILE A 211 10.91 -22.75 12.90
CA ILE A 211 11.64 -21.84 13.78
C ILE A 211 11.00 -21.87 15.16
N LEU A 212 11.78 -22.31 16.16
CA LEU A 212 11.43 -22.26 17.57
C LEU A 212 11.87 -20.90 18.13
N VAL A 213 10.92 -20.01 18.39
CA VAL A 213 11.21 -18.73 19.05
C VAL A 213 11.16 -18.94 20.56
N THR A 214 12.30 -18.74 21.22
CA THR A 214 12.49 -19.10 22.63
C THR A 214 13.01 -17.93 23.46
N THR A 215 12.76 -17.95 24.77
CA THR A 215 13.30 -16.94 25.70
C THR A 215 14.77 -17.13 26.05
N ARG A 216 15.35 -18.31 25.74
CA ARG A 216 16.70 -18.70 26.12
C ARG A 216 17.23 -19.83 25.22
N SER A 217 18.55 -19.93 25.07
CA SER A 217 19.20 -20.91 24.18
C SER A 217 18.91 -22.37 24.54
N LYS A 218 18.94 -22.75 25.83
CA LYS A 218 18.81 -24.16 26.22
C LYS A 218 17.37 -24.68 26.16
N ILE A 219 17.11 -25.57 25.20
CA ILE A 219 15.89 -26.38 25.05
C ILE A 219 16.19 -27.81 25.50
N PHE A 220 15.42 -28.35 26.45
CA PHE A 220 15.62 -29.71 26.95
C PHE A 220 15.11 -30.74 25.94
N ARG A 221 15.90 -31.78 25.63
CA ARG A 221 15.58 -32.85 24.66
C ARG A 221 15.22 -32.33 23.26
N VAL A 222 15.89 -31.27 22.82
CA VAL A 222 15.63 -30.67 21.50
C VAL A 222 15.97 -31.63 20.37
N GLU A 223 16.98 -32.47 20.55
CA GLU A 223 17.41 -33.48 19.58
C GLU A 223 16.29 -34.52 19.33
N GLN A 224 15.64 -34.99 20.39
CA GLN A 224 14.50 -35.92 20.27
C GLN A 224 13.28 -35.25 19.63
N LEU A 225 13.07 -33.96 19.89
CA LEU A 225 12.00 -33.20 19.24
C LEU A 225 12.27 -33.06 17.74
N ILE A 226 13.51 -32.76 17.36
CA ILE A 226 13.97 -32.65 15.96
C ILE A 226 13.80 -33.98 15.23
N GLU A 227 14.29 -35.07 15.81
CA GLU A 227 14.18 -36.42 15.22
C GLU A 227 12.72 -36.76 14.87
N ARG A 228 11.79 -36.52 15.81
CA ARG A 228 10.35 -36.80 15.58
C ARG A 228 9.72 -35.88 14.55
N LEU A 229 10.16 -34.62 14.45
CA LEU A 229 9.67 -33.69 13.44
C LEU A 229 10.09 -34.11 12.05
N VAL A 230 11.38 -34.41 11.86
CA VAL A 230 11.94 -34.80 10.55
C VAL A 230 11.41 -36.16 10.12
N GLU A 231 11.21 -37.10 11.06
CA GLU A 231 10.56 -38.40 10.78
C GLU A 231 9.12 -38.21 10.27
N ALA A 232 8.34 -37.32 10.90
CA ALA A 232 6.96 -37.07 10.51
C ALA A 232 6.83 -36.21 9.23
N PHE A 233 7.77 -35.29 9.01
CA PHE A 233 7.78 -34.38 7.86
C PHE A 233 9.16 -34.38 7.20
N PRO A 234 9.44 -35.35 6.31
CA PRO A 234 10.74 -35.46 5.63
C PRO A 234 11.11 -34.25 4.77
N ALA A 235 10.14 -33.39 4.43
CA ALA A 235 10.38 -32.14 3.71
C ALA A 235 10.96 -31.02 4.60
N ILE A 236 11.18 -31.26 5.90
CA ILE A 236 11.88 -30.31 6.77
C ILE A 236 13.35 -30.31 6.42
N GLU A 237 13.80 -29.18 5.88
CA GLU A 237 15.18 -28.94 5.45
C GLU A 237 15.93 -28.03 6.43
N SER A 238 15.20 -27.36 7.32
CA SER A 238 15.73 -26.41 8.28
C SER A 238 14.93 -26.42 9.58
N ILE A 239 15.61 -26.59 10.71
CA ILE A 239 15.06 -26.26 12.03
C ILE A 239 15.96 -25.21 12.66
N MET A 240 15.40 -24.04 12.91
CA MET A 240 16.08 -22.88 13.48
C MET A 240 15.58 -22.62 14.90
N GLN A 241 16.44 -22.04 15.70
CA GLN A 241 16.09 -21.39 16.95
C GLN A 241 16.34 -19.89 16.81
N ASN A 242 15.37 -19.11 17.23
CA ASN A 242 15.57 -17.69 17.48
C ASN A 242 15.42 -17.42 18.98
N ILE A 243 16.33 -16.63 19.55
CA ILE A 243 16.30 -16.30 20.97
C ILE A 243 15.82 -14.86 21.11
N ASN A 244 14.67 -14.69 21.77
CA ASN A 244 14.08 -13.41 22.10
C ASN A 244 13.81 -13.34 23.61
N ASP A 245 14.78 -12.78 24.32
CA ASP A 245 14.77 -12.58 25.77
C ASP A 245 14.14 -11.23 26.19
N GLN A 246 13.67 -10.44 25.22
CA GLN A 246 13.16 -9.09 25.46
C GLN A 246 11.65 -9.07 25.72
N ASN A 247 11.22 -8.08 26.51
CA ASN A 247 9.80 -7.77 26.67
C ASN A 247 9.33 -6.83 25.54
N THR A 248 9.09 -7.42 24.37
CA THR A 248 8.69 -6.71 23.16
C THR A 248 7.63 -7.48 22.39
N ASN A 249 6.86 -6.75 21.58
CA ASN A 249 5.91 -7.33 20.62
C ASN A 249 6.62 -7.83 19.34
N THR A 250 7.90 -7.51 19.17
CA THR A 250 8.69 -8.07 18.06
C THR A 250 8.85 -9.58 18.28
N ILE A 251 8.56 -10.38 17.25
CA ILE A 251 8.61 -11.85 17.35
C ILE A 251 10.05 -12.32 17.48
N PHE A 252 10.93 -11.86 16.59
CA PHE A 252 12.31 -12.30 16.55
C PHE A 252 13.23 -11.44 17.42
N GLY A 253 14.14 -12.09 18.14
CA GLY A 253 15.31 -11.46 18.75
C GLY A 253 16.50 -11.48 17.80
N LYS A 254 17.67 -11.10 18.32
CA LYS A 254 18.90 -10.92 17.50
C LYS A 254 19.63 -12.23 17.24
N ASP A 255 19.56 -13.19 18.16
CA ASP A 255 20.37 -14.39 18.09
C ASP A 255 19.63 -15.52 17.36
N TRP A 256 20.31 -16.11 16.39
CA TRP A 256 19.83 -17.21 15.56
C TRP A 256 20.78 -18.40 15.69
N GLN A 257 20.23 -19.61 15.75
CA GLN A 257 21.00 -20.86 15.80
C GLN A 257 20.34 -21.90 14.90
N THR A 258 21.13 -22.56 14.05
CA THR A 258 20.66 -23.71 13.28
C THR A 258 20.70 -24.94 14.17
N LEU A 259 19.53 -25.55 14.37
CA LEU A 259 19.40 -26.79 15.14
C LEU A 259 19.47 -28.04 14.26
N HIS A 260 18.99 -27.94 13.02
CA HIS A 260 19.00 -29.04 12.06
C HIS A 260 19.04 -28.52 10.61
N GLY A 261 19.78 -29.22 9.75
CA GLY A 261 19.81 -28.98 8.31
C GLY A 261 20.44 -27.63 7.94
N ARG A 262 19.78 -26.91 7.04
CA ARG A 262 20.21 -25.61 6.50
C ARG A 262 19.66 -24.46 7.35
N ASP A 263 20.21 -23.26 7.17
CA ASP A 263 19.69 -21.99 7.74
C ASP A 263 18.74 -21.23 6.79
N TYR A 264 18.41 -21.84 5.66
CA TYR A 264 17.48 -21.37 4.65
C TYR A 264 16.64 -22.53 4.09
N ILE A 265 15.56 -22.19 3.39
CA ILE A 265 14.89 -23.08 2.43
C ILE A 265 15.01 -22.48 1.03
N THR A 266 14.79 -23.27 -0.01
CA THR A 266 14.72 -22.79 -1.39
C THR A 266 13.28 -22.84 -1.86
N ASP A 267 12.80 -21.78 -2.48
CA ASP A 267 11.52 -21.77 -3.20
C ASP A 267 11.67 -21.03 -4.52
N ARG A 268 10.68 -21.15 -5.40
CA ARG A 268 10.73 -20.57 -6.74
C ARG A 268 9.77 -19.39 -6.87
N MET A 269 10.15 -18.40 -7.66
CA MET A 269 9.24 -17.32 -8.08
C MET A 269 9.69 -16.77 -9.43
N LEU A 270 8.76 -16.59 -10.36
CA LEU A 270 9.04 -16.09 -11.73
C LEU A 270 10.23 -16.82 -12.41
N ASN A 271 10.27 -18.15 -12.25
CA ASN A 271 11.31 -19.03 -12.79
C ASN A 271 12.74 -18.83 -12.27
N ASN A 272 12.90 -18.17 -11.13
CA ASN A 272 14.16 -18.10 -10.40
C ASN A 272 14.01 -18.80 -9.03
N ASP A 273 15.08 -19.46 -8.59
CA ASP A 273 15.18 -20.06 -7.27
C ASP A 273 15.66 -19.02 -6.25
N PHE A 274 15.08 -19.02 -5.06
CA PHE A 274 15.43 -18.09 -3.98
C PHE A 274 15.72 -18.88 -2.71
N GLN A 275 16.91 -18.71 -2.15
CA GLN A 275 17.24 -19.17 -0.81
C GLN A 275 16.65 -18.20 0.21
N ILE A 276 15.67 -18.63 0.98
CA ILE A 276 14.94 -17.79 1.93
C ILE A 276 15.46 -18.08 3.34
N ALA A 277 16.31 -17.18 3.86
CA ALA A 277 16.77 -17.24 5.23
C ALA A 277 15.62 -17.05 6.25
N ALA A 278 15.82 -17.54 7.47
CA ALA A 278 14.80 -17.51 8.51
C ALA A 278 14.23 -16.10 8.84
N PRO A 279 15.04 -15.04 9.03
CA PRO A 279 14.52 -13.69 9.27
C PRO A 279 14.04 -12.98 8.00
N ALA A 280 14.40 -13.47 6.82
CA ALA A 280 14.20 -12.74 5.57
C ALA A 280 12.72 -12.49 5.26
N PHE A 281 12.43 -11.31 4.73
CA PHE A 281 11.12 -11.05 4.14
C PHE A 281 10.98 -11.81 2.82
N TYR A 282 9.81 -12.42 2.64
CA TYR A 282 9.41 -13.10 1.41
C TYR A 282 7.90 -13.00 1.34
N GLN A 283 7.35 -12.80 0.13
CA GLN A 283 5.91 -12.67 -0.04
C GLN A 283 5.22 -13.93 0.42
N VAL A 284 4.18 -13.79 1.25
CA VAL A 284 3.54 -14.96 1.89
C VAL A 284 2.55 -15.67 0.98
N ASN A 285 2.15 -15.05 -0.13
CA ASN A 285 1.28 -15.64 -1.14
C ASN A 285 2.04 -15.66 -2.48
N THR A 286 2.75 -16.74 -2.76
CA THR A 286 3.64 -16.82 -3.93
C THR A 286 2.86 -16.69 -5.25
N GLU A 287 1.69 -17.33 -5.38
CA GLU A 287 0.86 -17.25 -6.61
C GLU A 287 0.48 -15.80 -6.95
N MET A 288 -0.01 -15.06 -5.96
CA MET A 288 -0.42 -13.68 -6.17
C MET A 288 0.76 -12.70 -6.22
N ALA A 289 1.89 -13.04 -5.59
CA ALA A 289 3.14 -12.28 -5.72
C ALA A 289 3.69 -12.35 -7.15
N GLU A 290 3.63 -13.51 -7.80
CA GLU A 290 4.02 -13.64 -9.22
C GLU A 290 3.15 -12.76 -10.12
N LYS A 291 1.82 -12.71 -9.88
CA LYS A 291 0.92 -11.81 -10.60
C LYS A 291 1.20 -10.33 -10.31
N LEU A 292 1.53 -9.99 -9.06
CA LEU A 292 1.91 -8.63 -8.65
C LEU A 292 3.18 -8.17 -9.38
N TYR A 293 4.22 -9.00 -9.34
CA TYR A 293 5.50 -8.69 -9.98
C TYR A 293 5.39 -8.71 -11.49
N GLN A 294 4.68 -9.66 -12.10
CA GLN A 294 4.41 -9.64 -13.53
C GLN A 294 3.67 -8.36 -13.94
N THR A 295 2.70 -7.89 -13.16
CA THR A 295 2.02 -6.61 -13.42
C THR A 295 3.00 -5.43 -13.38
N ALA A 296 3.92 -5.41 -12.41
CA ALA A 296 4.96 -4.38 -12.32
C ALA A 296 5.89 -4.40 -13.53
N ILE A 297 6.30 -5.60 -13.98
CA ILE A 297 7.11 -5.83 -15.18
C ILE A 297 6.39 -5.33 -16.44
N ASP A 298 5.13 -5.72 -16.61
CA ASP A 298 4.30 -5.33 -17.74
C ASP A 298 4.08 -3.80 -17.77
N PHE A 299 3.92 -3.16 -16.61
CA PHE A 299 3.79 -1.71 -16.49
C PHE A 299 5.08 -0.95 -16.79
N SER A 300 6.24 -1.54 -16.48
CA SER A 300 7.53 -0.96 -16.86
C SER A 300 7.80 -1.00 -18.36
N GLU A 301 7.24 -1.96 -19.09
CA GLU A 301 7.53 -2.21 -20.52
C GLU A 301 9.06 -2.22 -20.76
N LEU A 302 9.77 -3.07 -20.02
CA LEU A 302 11.24 -3.12 -20.00
C LEU A 302 11.83 -3.49 -21.37
N ALA A 303 12.92 -2.83 -21.71
CA ALA A 303 13.75 -3.10 -22.87
C ALA A 303 15.13 -3.66 -22.45
N ALA A 304 15.77 -4.37 -23.39
CA ALA A 304 17.07 -5.02 -23.15
C ALA A 304 18.21 -4.04 -22.83
N ASP A 305 18.07 -2.77 -23.19
CA ASP A 305 19.03 -1.70 -22.93
C ASP A 305 18.75 -0.91 -21.65
N ASP A 306 17.60 -1.12 -21.01
CA ASP A 306 17.20 -0.39 -19.80
C ASP A 306 18.13 -0.70 -18.62
N VAL A 307 18.41 0.33 -17.83
CA VAL A 307 18.99 0.21 -16.49
C VAL A 307 17.89 0.32 -15.45
N VAL A 308 17.76 -0.70 -14.59
CA VAL A 308 16.72 -0.75 -13.56
C VAL A 308 17.32 -0.51 -12.18
N LEU A 309 16.66 0.33 -11.38
CA LEU A 309 16.93 0.46 -9.95
C LEU A 309 15.84 -0.27 -9.17
N ASP A 310 16.23 -1.23 -8.32
CA ASP A 310 15.37 -1.97 -7.40
C ASP A 310 15.56 -1.43 -5.97
N ALA A 311 14.64 -0.54 -5.55
CA ALA A 311 14.68 0.09 -4.24
C ALA A 311 13.90 -0.73 -3.20
N TYR A 312 14.50 -0.93 -2.02
CA TYR A 312 14.01 -1.87 -1.00
C TYR A 312 14.03 -3.32 -1.52
N SER A 313 15.14 -3.68 -2.16
CA SER A 313 15.26 -4.91 -2.93
C SER A 313 15.13 -6.21 -2.11
N GLY A 314 15.24 -6.15 -0.78
CA GLY A 314 15.14 -7.34 0.08
C GLY A 314 16.14 -8.42 -0.35
N ILE A 315 15.64 -9.64 -0.58
CA ILE A 315 16.46 -10.76 -1.08
C ILE A 315 16.59 -10.78 -2.62
N GLY A 316 16.25 -9.69 -3.30
CA GLY A 316 16.38 -9.51 -4.75
C GLY A 316 15.21 -10.05 -5.58
N THR A 317 14.05 -10.30 -4.98
CA THR A 317 12.91 -10.94 -5.67
C THR A 317 12.47 -10.23 -6.93
N ILE A 318 12.36 -8.90 -6.89
CA ILE A 318 11.92 -8.09 -8.03
C ILE A 318 13.07 -7.95 -9.03
N GLY A 319 14.23 -7.45 -8.59
CA GLY A 319 15.40 -7.24 -9.44
C GLY A 319 15.86 -8.49 -10.20
N LEU A 320 15.94 -9.64 -9.54
CA LEU A 320 16.34 -10.90 -10.19
C LEU A 320 15.30 -11.41 -11.19
N SER A 321 14.01 -11.10 -10.97
CA SER A 321 12.94 -11.47 -11.90
C SER A 321 12.99 -10.66 -13.21
N VAL A 322 13.56 -9.46 -13.19
CA VAL A 322 13.71 -8.61 -14.38
C VAL A 322 15.10 -8.68 -15.02
N ALA A 323 16.11 -9.15 -14.28
CA ALA A 323 17.50 -9.12 -14.69
C ALA A 323 17.77 -9.75 -16.07
N LYS A 324 17.04 -10.82 -16.43
CA LYS A 324 17.17 -11.51 -17.73
C LYS A 324 16.66 -10.67 -18.93
N GLN A 325 15.92 -9.60 -18.69
CA GLN A 325 15.25 -8.78 -19.71
C GLN A 325 15.90 -7.41 -19.92
N VAL A 326 16.86 -7.02 -19.06
CA VAL A 326 17.40 -5.65 -18.99
C VAL A 326 18.92 -5.64 -19.02
N LYS A 327 19.52 -4.47 -19.20
CA LYS A 327 20.97 -4.33 -19.30
C LYS A 327 21.65 -4.54 -17.96
N GLN A 328 21.20 -3.84 -16.93
CA GLN A 328 21.74 -3.89 -15.57
C GLN A 328 20.64 -3.64 -14.54
N VAL A 329 20.76 -4.28 -13.38
CA VAL A 329 19.91 -4.05 -12.21
C VAL A 329 20.75 -3.57 -11.04
N TYR A 330 20.36 -2.47 -10.42
CA TYR A 330 20.99 -1.91 -9.22
C TYR A 330 20.02 -2.00 -8.05
N GLY A 331 20.30 -2.88 -7.10
CA GLY A 331 19.49 -3.10 -5.91
C GLY A 331 20.05 -2.42 -4.68
N VAL A 332 19.19 -1.82 -3.86
CA VAL A 332 19.56 -1.27 -2.55
C VAL A 332 18.66 -1.83 -1.46
N GLU A 333 19.28 -2.22 -0.34
CA GLU A 333 18.62 -2.77 0.84
C GLU A 333 19.41 -2.34 2.10
N VAL A 334 18.73 -2.14 3.22
CA VAL A 334 19.34 -1.66 4.47
C VAL A 334 19.77 -2.80 5.39
N ILE A 335 19.26 -4.01 5.17
CA ILE A 335 19.58 -5.21 5.95
C ILE A 335 20.72 -6.00 5.29
N PRO A 336 21.92 -6.09 5.92
CA PRO A 336 23.08 -6.78 5.34
C PRO A 336 22.79 -8.23 4.95
N GLU A 337 22.08 -8.98 5.80
CA GLU A 337 21.75 -10.38 5.56
C GLU A 337 20.83 -10.56 4.34
N ALA A 338 19.98 -9.57 4.03
CA ALA A 338 19.16 -9.59 2.83
C ALA A 338 19.98 -9.30 1.57
N VAL A 339 20.97 -8.40 1.65
CA VAL A 339 21.92 -8.13 0.56
C VAL A 339 22.81 -9.34 0.26
N GLU A 340 23.34 -10.01 1.28
CA GLU A 340 24.09 -11.25 1.08
C GLU A 340 23.23 -12.33 0.43
N ASN A 341 21.95 -12.39 0.81
CA ASN A 341 21.00 -13.33 0.26
C ASN A 341 20.65 -12.99 -1.21
N SER A 342 20.49 -11.72 -1.56
CA SER A 342 20.25 -11.30 -2.95
C SER A 342 21.45 -11.60 -3.87
N GLN A 343 22.67 -11.45 -3.36
CA GLN A 343 23.89 -11.84 -4.09
C GLN A 343 23.97 -13.35 -4.31
N LYS A 344 23.68 -14.16 -3.27
CA LYS A 344 23.60 -15.63 -3.40
C LYS A 344 22.49 -16.04 -4.38
N ASN A 345 21.34 -15.38 -4.32
CA ASN A 345 20.24 -15.65 -5.25
C ASN A 345 20.60 -15.28 -6.69
N ALA A 346 21.38 -14.22 -6.91
CA ALA A 346 21.92 -13.92 -8.24
C ALA A 346 22.84 -15.05 -8.73
N GLU A 347 23.75 -15.52 -7.88
CA GLU A 347 24.71 -16.59 -8.19
C GLU A 347 24.02 -17.91 -8.55
N ILE A 348 23.08 -18.40 -7.73
CA ILE A 348 22.39 -19.68 -7.98
C ILE A 348 21.53 -19.66 -9.25
N ASN A 349 21.06 -18.48 -9.68
CA ASN A 349 20.31 -18.31 -10.92
C ASN A 349 21.20 -18.00 -12.13
N GLY A 350 22.53 -17.92 -11.95
CA GLY A 350 23.47 -17.56 -13.01
C GLY A 350 23.27 -16.14 -13.55
N ILE A 351 22.76 -15.22 -12.72
CA ILE A 351 22.49 -13.83 -13.07
C ILE A 351 23.72 -12.98 -12.72
N THR A 352 24.34 -12.37 -13.73
CA THR A 352 25.62 -11.64 -13.58
C THR A 352 25.51 -10.13 -13.78
N ASN A 353 24.33 -9.61 -14.14
CA ASN A 353 24.08 -8.19 -14.43
C ASN A 353 23.29 -7.49 -13.31
N THR A 354 23.48 -7.94 -12.07
CA THR A 354 22.85 -7.37 -10.87
C THR A 354 23.90 -6.92 -9.89
N HIS A 355 23.69 -5.74 -9.29
CA HIS A 355 24.58 -5.13 -8.32
C HIS A 355 23.79 -4.72 -7.08
N TYR A 356 24.07 -5.35 -5.94
CA TYR A 356 23.39 -5.06 -4.67
C TYR A 356 24.30 -4.33 -3.70
N VAL A 357 23.77 -3.28 -3.05
CA VAL A 357 24.47 -2.50 -2.03
C VAL A 357 23.68 -2.46 -0.72
N CYS A 358 24.40 -2.51 0.40
CA CYS A 358 23.84 -2.34 1.74
C CYS A 358 23.93 -0.86 2.15
N ASP A 359 22.88 -0.08 1.89
CA ASP A 359 22.85 1.37 2.20
C ASP A 359 21.39 1.86 2.28
N SER A 360 21.20 3.12 2.69
CA SER A 360 19.94 3.81 2.42
C SER A 360 19.79 4.04 0.92
N ALA A 361 18.55 4.02 0.44
CA ALA A 361 18.29 4.22 -0.98
C ALA A 361 18.72 5.61 -1.45
N GLU A 362 18.60 6.65 -0.61
CA GLU A 362 19.07 8.00 -0.90
C GLU A 362 20.59 8.05 -1.12
N ASN A 363 21.35 7.42 -0.23
CA ASN A 363 22.81 7.35 -0.35
C ASN A 363 23.25 6.54 -1.57
N ALA A 364 22.62 5.39 -1.81
CA ALA A 364 22.91 4.57 -2.98
C ALA A 364 22.64 5.33 -4.28
N MET A 365 21.48 5.99 -4.40
CA MET A 365 21.14 6.84 -5.55
C MET A 365 22.16 7.98 -5.73
N ALA A 366 22.57 8.67 -4.65
CA ALA A 366 23.57 9.72 -4.72
C ALA A 366 24.94 9.19 -5.19
N ASN A 367 25.34 7.99 -4.76
CA ASN A 367 26.60 7.36 -5.16
C ASN A 367 26.55 6.89 -6.62
N TRP A 368 25.45 6.30 -7.08
CA TRP A 368 25.26 5.88 -8.47
C TRP A 368 25.20 7.06 -9.44
N SER A 369 24.54 8.16 -9.05
CA SER A 369 24.56 9.40 -9.83
C SER A 369 25.98 9.96 -10.01
N LYS A 370 26.85 9.88 -8.99
CA LYS A 370 28.28 10.27 -9.12
C LYS A 370 29.08 9.35 -10.06
N GLN A 371 28.62 8.12 -10.25
CA GLN A 371 29.21 7.15 -11.16
C GLN A 371 28.61 7.23 -12.58
N ASP A 372 27.77 8.25 -12.86
CA ASP A 372 27.03 8.44 -14.11
C ASP A 372 26.10 7.25 -14.46
N ILE A 373 25.64 6.51 -13.43
CA ILE A 373 24.62 5.49 -13.58
C ILE A 373 23.25 6.18 -13.57
N LYS A 374 22.53 6.06 -14.69
CA LYS A 374 21.21 6.66 -14.90
C LYS A 374 20.18 5.55 -15.11
N PRO A 375 19.28 5.30 -14.15
CA PRO A 375 18.24 4.30 -14.31
C PRO A 375 17.16 4.81 -15.28
N ASP A 376 16.73 3.97 -16.20
CA ASP A 376 15.57 4.21 -17.06
C ASP A 376 14.26 3.96 -16.29
N VAL A 377 14.28 2.99 -15.37
CA VAL A 377 13.14 2.57 -14.58
C VAL A 377 13.54 2.41 -13.11
N ILE A 378 12.73 2.97 -12.21
CA ILE A 378 12.83 2.70 -10.77
C ILE A 378 11.65 1.81 -10.35
N LEU A 379 11.95 0.66 -9.76
CA LEU A 379 10.99 -0.22 -9.11
C LEU A 379 11.10 0.01 -7.59
N VAL A 380 9.97 0.19 -6.92
CA VAL A 380 9.95 0.44 -5.47
C VAL A 380 8.81 -0.32 -4.79
N ASP A 381 9.13 -1.06 -3.74
CA ASP A 381 8.19 -1.80 -2.88
C ASP A 381 8.41 -1.41 -1.40
N PRO A 382 7.97 -0.21 -0.98
CA PRO A 382 8.27 0.31 0.34
C PRO A 382 7.42 -0.32 1.44
N PRO A 383 7.82 -0.18 2.71
CA PRO A 383 7.00 -0.60 3.84
C PRO A 383 5.68 0.17 3.91
N ARG A 384 4.75 -0.26 4.77
CA ARG A 384 3.40 0.34 4.97
C ARG A 384 3.35 1.85 5.21
N LYS A 385 4.47 2.48 5.60
CA LYS A 385 4.60 3.93 5.80
C LYS A 385 4.77 4.71 4.49
N GLY A 386 4.96 4.02 3.36
CA GLY A 386 5.31 4.59 2.06
C GLY A 386 6.75 5.11 2.03
N LEU A 387 7.02 5.99 1.08
CA LEU A 387 8.31 6.60 0.84
C LEU A 387 8.54 7.83 1.71
N THR A 388 9.80 8.15 1.96
CA THR A 388 10.21 9.43 2.51
C THR A 388 10.20 10.49 1.41
N GLU A 389 10.00 11.75 1.78
CA GLU A 389 10.12 12.88 0.85
C GLU A 389 11.52 12.92 0.20
N SER A 390 12.57 12.70 1.01
CA SER A 390 13.95 12.64 0.54
C SER A 390 14.20 11.53 -0.48
N PHE A 391 13.59 10.34 -0.32
CA PHE A 391 13.63 9.30 -1.33
C PHE A 391 12.97 9.74 -2.62
N ILE A 392 11.77 10.33 -2.53
CA ILE A 392 10.99 10.77 -3.70
C ILE A 392 11.82 11.79 -4.49
N GLU A 393 12.34 12.83 -3.84
CA GLU A 393 13.20 13.84 -4.47
C GLU A 393 14.46 13.23 -5.10
N SER A 394 15.14 12.33 -4.38
CA SER A 394 16.34 11.65 -4.87
C SER A 394 16.02 10.80 -6.11
N SER A 395 14.92 10.05 -6.08
CA SER A 395 14.48 9.21 -7.21
C SER A 395 14.12 10.04 -8.44
N VAL A 396 13.50 11.22 -8.25
CA VAL A 396 13.21 12.15 -9.35
C VAL A 396 14.50 12.75 -9.92
N SER A 397 15.49 13.05 -9.07
CA SER A 397 16.78 13.63 -9.49
C SER A 397 17.61 12.70 -10.39
N MET A 398 17.36 11.39 -10.32
CA MET A 398 17.96 10.41 -11.25
C MET A 398 17.29 10.41 -12.64
N GLU A 399 16.20 11.15 -12.80
CA GLU A 399 15.47 11.35 -14.05
C GLU A 399 14.95 10.08 -14.76
N PRO A 400 14.46 9.04 -14.06
CA PRO A 400 13.94 7.85 -14.74
C PRO A 400 12.75 8.18 -15.65
N LYS A 401 12.61 7.43 -16.74
CA LYS A 401 11.46 7.54 -17.66
C LYS A 401 10.18 7.10 -16.94
N LYS A 402 10.28 6.04 -16.13
CA LYS A 402 9.17 5.38 -15.44
C LYS A 402 9.53 5.06 -13.99
N ILE A 403 8.55 5.19 -13.10
CA ILE A 403 8.63 4.72 -11.72
C ILE A 403 7.45 3.77 -11.49
N ILE A 404 7.76 2.54 -11.12
CA ILE A 404 6.77 1.52 -10.78
C ILE A 404 6.71 1.40 -9.27
N TYR A 405 5.59 1.85 -8.71
CA TYR A 405 5.36 1.82 -7.27
C TYR A 405 4.46 0.62 -6.95
N ILE A 406 5.02 -0.37 -6.27
CA ILE A 406 4.29 -1.49 -5.65
C ILE A 406 3.95 -1.08 -4.21
N SER A 407 2.70 -1.15 -3.79
CA SER A 407 2.28 -0.65 -2.48
C SER A 407 1.26 -1.54 -1.78
N CYS A 408 1.56 -1.83 -0.52
CA CYS A 408 0.66 -2.50 0.42
C CYS A 408 -0.33 -1.56 1.12
N ASN A 409 -0.29 -0.26 0.82
CA ASN A 409 -1.13 0.76 1.45
C ASN A 409 -1.51 1.88 0.47
N PRO A 410 -2.74 1.86 -0.08
CA PRO A 410 -3.19 2.88 -1.04
C PRO A 410 -3.17 4.31 -0.49
N ALA A 411 -3.28 4.50 0.83
CA ALA A 411 -3.30 5.83 1.42
C ALA A 411 -1.92 6.51 1.35
N THR A 412 -0.86 5.79 1.72
CA THR A 412 0.52 6.32 1.61
C THR A 412 0.96 6.39 0.16
N MET A 413 0.56 5.42 -0.68
CA MET A 413 0.79 5.49 -2.13
C MET A 413 0.19 6.77 -2.73
N ALA A 414 -1.06 7.11 -2.40
CA ALA A 414 -1.71 8.32 -2.91
C ALA A 414 -1.02 9.61 -2.42
N ARG A 415 -0.54 9.64 -1.16
CA ARG A 415 0.28 10.75 -0.64
C ARG A 415 1.56 10.91 -1.47
N ASP A 416 2.27 9.81 -1.72
CA ASP A 416 3.56 9.83 -2.41
C ASP A 416 3.39 10.18 -3.89
N ILE A 417 2.37 9.63 -4.55
CA ILE A 417 2.01 9.97 -5.93
C ILE A 417 1.75 11.47 -6.09
N LYS A 418 1.09 12.10 -5.11
CA LYS A 418 0.84 13.55 -5.17
C LYS A 418 2.16 14.33 -5.23
N LEU A 419 3.14 13.97 -4.40
CA LEU A 419 4.46 14.60 -4.44
C LEU A 419 5.20 14.31 -5.76
N TYR A 420 5.15 13.07 -6.27
CA TYR A 420 5.68 12.77 -7.59
C TYR A 420 5.06 13.63 -8.70
N GLN A 421 3.77 13.96 -8.61
CA GLN A 421 3.10 14.85 -9.55
C GLN A 421 3.58 16.29 -9.48
N GLU A 422 3.79 16.79 -8.26
CA GLU A 422 4.39 18.12 -8.03
C GLU A 422 5.82 18.20 -8.61
N LEU A 423 6.53 17.07 -8.65
CA LEU A 423 7.88 16.93 -9.17
C LEU A 423 7.95 16.47 -10.64
N GLY A 424 6.84 16.57 -11.39
CA GLY A 424 6.85 16.40 -12.86
C GLY A 424 6.57 14.99 -13.40
N TYR A 425 6.08 14.08 -12.56
CA TYR A 425 5.57 12.77 -13.00
C TYR A 425 4.05 12.77 -13.14
N LYS A 426 3.51 11.84 -13.92
CA LYS A 426 2.07 11.64 -14.04
C LYS A 426 1.73 10.20 -13.77
N LEU A 427 0.74 9.98 -12.91
CA LEU A 427 0.12 8.68 -12.73
C LEU A 427 -0.61 8.28 -14.01
N LYS A 428 -0.24 7.14 -14.59
CA LYS A 428 -0.79 6.63 -15.85
C LYS A 428 -1.83 5.55 -15.63
N LYS A 429 -1.50 4.54 -14.83
CA LYS A 429 -2.31 3.32 -14.63
C LYS A 429 -2.14 2.79 -13.21
N VAL A 430 -3.18 2.14 -12.70
CA VAL A 430 -3.19 1.53 -11.37
C VAL A 430 -3.87 0.16 -11.42
N GLN A 431 -3.18 -0.87 -10.93
CA GLN A 431 -3.68 -2.24 -10.85
C GLN A 431 -3.68 -2.71 -9.39
N PRO A 432 -4.85 -2.82 -8.74
CA PRO A 432 -4.96 -3.49 -7.45
C PRO A 432 -4.76 -5.00 -7.61
N VAL A 433 -4.06 -5.64 -6.69
CA VAL A 433 -3.83 -7.09 -6.65
C VAL A 433 -4.25 -7.63 -5.29
N ASP A 434 -5.02 -8.70 -5.32
CA ASP A 434 -5.46 -9.38 -4.10
C ASP A 434 -4.39 -10.35 -3.59
N LEU A 435 -3.29 -9.80 -3.06
CA LEU A 435 -2.21 -10.61 -2.46
C LEU A 435 -2.65 -11.31 -1.16
N PHE A 436 -3.64 -10.73 -0.46
CA PHE A 436 -4.17 -11.27 0.79
C PHE A 436 -5.70 -11.47 0.71
N PRO A 437 -6.16 -12.49 -0.05
CA PRO A 437 -7.58 -12.83 -0.09
C PRO A 437 -8.15 -13.06 1.31
N GLN A 438 -9.44 -12.82 1.47
CA GLN A 438 -10.17 -12.88 2.75
C GLN A 438 -9.81 -11.79 3.77
N THR A 439 -8.80 -10.96 3.48
CA THR A 439 -8.39 -9.83 4.34
C THR A 439 -8.70 -8.48 3.72
N HIS A 440 -8.75 -7.43 4.53
CA HIS A 440 -8.93 -6.04 4.07
C HIS A 440 -7.72 -5.46 3.29
N HIS A 441 -6.55 -6.10 3.37
CA HIS A 441 -5.34 -5.60 2.71
C HIS A 441 -5.48 -5.61 1.19
N VAL A 442 -4.92 -4.59 0.54
CA VAL A 442 -4.89 -4.46 -0.92
C VAL A 442 -3.48 -4.06 -1.33
N GLU A 443 -2.86 -4.88 -2.18
CA GLU A 443 -1.64 -4.51 -2.88
C GLU A 443 -2.00 -3.74 -4.14
N THR A 444 -1.13 -2.84 -4.57
CA THR A 444 -1.38 -2.00 -5.74
C THR A 444 -0.09 -1.77 -6.52
N VAL A 445 -0.15 -1.88 -7.84
CA VAL A 445 0.92 -1.44 -8.73
C VAL A 445 0.49 -0.13 -9.41
N ALA A 446 1.30 0.90 -9.29
CA ALA A 446 1.08 2.20 -9.93
C ALA A 446 2.23 2.55 -10.88
N LEU A 447 1.89 2.92 -12.11
CA LEU A 447 2.84 3.44 -13.10
C LEU A 447 2.85 4.97 -13.07
N LEU A 448 3.99 5.54 -12.69
CA LEU A 448 4.31 6.95 -12.82
C LEU A 448 5.25 7.12 -14.02
N SER A 449 4.97 8.09 -14.87
CA SER A 449 5.79 8.40 -16.05
C SER A 449 6.18 9.86 -16.04
N LYS A 450 7.45 10.16 -16.35
CA LYS A 450 7.92 11.54 -16.50
C LYS A 450 7.08 12.24 -17.57
N LEU A 451 6.66 13.48 -17.32
CA LEU A 451 5.97 14.27 -18.33
C LEU A 451 6.96 14.63 -19.45
N ASP A 452 6.60 14.33 -20.70
CA ASP A 452 7.31 14.87 -21.87
C ASP A 452 7.07 16.39 -21.91
N VAL A 453 7.97 17.17 -21.32
CA VAL A 453 7.88 18.63 -21.31
C VAL A 453 8.17 19.22 -22.71
N ASP A 454 8.80 18.45 -23.59
CA ASP A 454 9.15 18.85 -24.97
C ASP A 454 8.02 18.63 -25.99
N LYS A 455 6.96 17.89 -25.63
CA LYS A 455 5.76 17.82 -26.47
C LYS A 455 4.87 19.01 -26.14
N HIS A 456 5.07 20.10 -26.86
CA HIS A 456 4.10 21.18 -26.92
C HIS A 456 2.74 20.59 -27.30
N ILE A 457 1.80 20.56 -26.35
CA ILE A 457 0.40 20.37 -26.67
C ILE A 457 -0.08 21.76 -27.10
N ASP A 458 -0.24 21.96 -28.40
CA ASP A 458 -0.99 23.11 -28.92
C ASP A 458 -2.45 22.93 -28.49
N VAL A 459 -2.79 23.46 -27.32
CA VAL A 459 -4.17 23.60 -26.88
C VAL A 459 -4.70 24.87 -27.52
N GLU A 460 -5.44 24.74 -28.62
CA GLU A 460 -6.25 25.81 -29.17
C GLU A 460 -7.45 26.05 -28.22
N ILE A 461 -7.27 26.92 -27.22
CA ILE A 461 -8.34 27.31 -26.31
C ILE A 461 -9.32 28.20 -27.10
N LYS A 462 -10.47 27.64 -27.51
CA LYS A 462 -11.63 28.45 -27.90
C LYS A 462 -12.15 29.15 -26.64
N LEU A 463 -12.03 30.47 -26.66
CA LEU A 463 -12.19 31.40 -25.53
C LEU A 463 -13.63 31.60 -25.04
N ASP A 464 -14.53 30.64 -25.26
CA ASP A 464 -15.98 30.87 -25.07
C ASP A 464 -16.56 30.33 -23.76
N GLU A 465 -15.86 29.49 -22.99
CA GLU A 465 -16.41 29.03 -21.71
C GLU A 465 -15.31 28.82 -20.68
N LEU A 466 -15.02 29.85 -19.89
CA LEU A 466 -14.41 29.75 -18.55
C LEU A 466 -14.46 31.12 -17.89
N ASP A 467 -15.64 31.47 -17.37
CA ASP A 467 -15.75 32.47 -16.32
C ASP A 467 -16.53 31.83 -15.18
N LEU A 468 -15.84 31.54 -14.08
CA LEU A 468 -16.41 31.27 -12.75
C LEU A 468 -15.24 31.10 -11.77
N THR A 469 -14.79 32.19 -11.14
CA THR A 469 -14.57 32.26 -9.69
C THR A 469 -14.19 33.69 -9.28
N SER A 470 -15.11 34.37 -8.59
CA SER A 470 -14.97 34.88 -7.21
C SER A 470 -15.92 36.06 -7.02
N ALA A 471 -16.83 35.91 -6.07
CA ALA A 471 -17.86 36.85 -5.69
C ALA A 471 -17.28 38.20 -5.24
N GLU A 472 -17.45 39.22 -6.07
CA GLU A 472 -17.80 40.60 -5.77
C GLU A 472 -18.18 41.22 -7.12
N SER A 473 -19.41 41.71 -7.27
CA SER A 473 -19.99 42.15 -8.55
C SER A 473 -19.15 43.24 -9.24
N LYS A 474 -18.20 42.84 -10.09
CA LYS A 474 -17.41 43.73 -10.96
C LYS A 474 -17.64 43.30 -12.40
N ALA A 475 -17.94 44.27 -13.26
CA ALA A 475 -18.31 44.01 -14.65
C ALA A 475 -17.21 43.28 -15.42
N SER A 476 -17.61 42.31 -16.25
CA SER A 476 -16.72 41.57 -17.13
C SER A 476 -16.14 42.48 -18.22
N TYR A 477 -15.06 42.06 -18.86
CA TYR A 477 -14.50 42.81 -19.99
C TYR A 477 -15.47 42.95 -21.17
N ALA A 478 -16.39 42.01 -21.35
CA ALA A 478 -17.43 42.10 -22.37
C ALA A 478 -18.42 43.22 -22.05
N GLN A 479 -18.89 43.29 -20.79
CA GLN A 479 -19.83 44.32 -20.33
C GLN A 479 -19.25 45.74 -20.44
N ILE A 480 -17.95 45.91 -20.14
CA ILE A 480 -17.26 47.19 -20.31
C ILE A 480 -17.19 47.58 -21.79
N LYS A 481 -16.89 46.63 -22.69
CA LYS A 481 -16.84 46.91 -24.14
C LYS A 481 -18.20 47.28 -24.71
N GLU A 482 -19.24 46.58 -24.28
CA GLU A 482 -20.62 46.81 -24.71
C GLU A 482 -21.10 48.20 -24.27
N TYR A 483 -20.89 48.57 -23.01
CA TYR A 483 -21.21 49.91 -22.51
C TYR A 483 -20.51 51.02 -23.30
N ILE A 484 -19.22 50.85 -23.61
CA ILE A 484 -18.46 51.84 -24.36
C ILE A 484 -18.95 51.95 -25.80
N LEU A 485 -19.32 50.81 -26.42
CA LEU A 485 -19.89 50.81 -27.75
C LEU A 485 -21.27 51.49 -27.77
N GLU A 486 -22.14 51.20 -26.82
CA GLU A 486 -23.48 51.79 -26.78
C GLU A 486 -23.47 53.29 -26.47
N LYS A 487 -22.61 53.73 -25.56
CA LYS A 487 -22.59 55.12 -25.09
C LYS A 487 -21.71 56.05 -25.92
N PHE A 488 -20.60 55.54 -26.44
CA PHE A 488 -19.61 56.35 -27.15
C PHE A 488 -19.44 55.95 -28.62
N ASP A 489 -20.09 54.88 -29.10
CA ASP A 489 -19.88 54.29 -30.45
C ASP A 489 -18.40 53.95 -30.75
N LEU A 490 -17.65 53.61 -29.70
CA LEU A 490 -16.21 53.33 -29.77
C LEU A 490 -15.91 51.85 -29.53
N LYS A 491 -15.12 51.25 -30.42
CA LYS A 491 -14.55 49.91 -30.20
C LYS A 491 -13.21 49.99 -29.46
N VAL A 492 -13.17 49.37 -28.28
CA VAL A 492 -11.96 49.27 -27.44
C VAL A 492 -11.46 47.83 -27.29
N SER A 493 -10.15 47.67 -27.25
CA SER A 493 -9.52 46.36 -27.04
C SER A 493 -9.46 46.00 -25.55
N THR A 494 -9.41 44.71 -25.25
CA THR A 494 -9.21 44.20 -23.88
C THR A 494 -7.88 44.68 -23.29
N LEU A 495 -6.87 44.89 -24.15
CA LEU A 495 -5.56 45.43 -23.79
C LEU A 495 -5.67 46.87 -23.25
N TYR A 496 -6.43 47.74 -23.90
CA TYR A 496 -6.62 49.13 -23.43
C TYR A 496 -7.37 49.18 -22.11
N ILE A 497 -8.42 48.35 -21.94
CA ILE A 497 -9.14 48.27 -20.66
C ILE A 497 -8.21 47.79 -19.54
N ALA A 498 -7.33 46.82 -19.80
CA ALA A 498 -6.34 46.35 -18.82
C ALA A 498 -5.29 47.42 -18.48
N GLN A 499 -4.80 48.17 -19.47
CA GLN A 499 -3.86 49.28 -19.26
C GLN A 499 -4.46 50.38 -18.38
N ILE A 500 -5.71 50.78 -18.62
CA ILE A 500 -6.39 51.80 -17.82
C ILE A 500 -6.75 51.27 -16.41
N LYS A 501 -7.24 50.03 -16.28
CA LYS A 501 -7.44 49.39 -14.96
C LYS A 501 -6.16 49.40 -14.12
N LYS A 502 -5.01 49.11 -14.75
CA LYS A 502 -3.69 49.19 -14.10
C LYS A 502 -3.32 50.64 -13.72
N LYS A 503 -3.59 51.62 -14.59
CA LYS A 503 -3.39 53.05 -14.30
C LYS A 503 -4.23 53.53 -13.11
N CYS A 504 -5.41 52.95 -12.90
CA CYS A 504 -6.30 53.21 -11.77
C CYS A 504 -6.01 52.37 -10.51
N GLY A 505 -4.95 51.56 -10.49
CA GLY A 505 -4.59 50.75 -9.32
C GLY A 505 -5.44 49.49 -9.09
N ILE A 506 -6.27 49.08 -10.06
CA ILE A 506 -7.00 47.80 -9.99
C ILE A 506 -6.02 46.67 -10.34
N VAL A 507 -5.67 45.84 -9.35
CA VAL A 507 -4.71 44.74 -9.49
C VAL A 507 -5.27 43.65 -10.42
N LEU A 508 -4.63 43.43 -11.56
CA LEU A 508 -4.82 42.27 -12.44
C LEU A 508 -3.62 41.33 -12.26
N ARG A 509 -3.85 40.00 -12.19
CA ARG A 509 -2.82 38.95 -12.02
C ARG A 509 -1.57 39.23 -12.88
N GLU A 510 -0.37 38.95 -12.37
CA GLU A 510 0.95 39.25 -12.98
C GLU A 510 1.25 38.57 -14.34
N HIS A 511 0.30 37.84 -14.94
CA HIS A 511 0.51 37.10 -16.18
C HIS A 511 -0.28 37.67 -17.36
N TYR A 512 0.00 38.94 -17.71
CA TYR A 512 -0.24 39.41 -19.07
C TYR A 512 1.08 39.51 -19.82
N ASN A 513 1.28 38.60 -20.78
CA ASN A 513 2.19 38.65 -21.92
C ASN A 513 3.29 39.72 -21.86
N LYS A 514 4.41 39.42 -21.19
CA LYS A 514 5.69 39.98 -21.66
C LYS A 514 6.04 39.26 -22.96
N SER A 515 5.79 39.92 -24.08
CA SER A 515 6.25 39.49 -25.39
C SER A 515 7.77 39.28 -25.37
N LYS A 516 8.27 38.12 -25.85
CA LYS A 516 9.71 37.81 -25.97
C LYS A 516 10.42 38.60 -27.09
N LYS A 517 9.76 39.58 -27.74
CA LYS A 517 10.41 40.50 -28.69
C LYS A 517 10.80 41.78 -27.97
N GLU A 518 12.11 42.00 -27.77
CA GLU A 518 12.69 43.15 -27.05
C GLU A 518 12.38 44.55 -27.62
N LYS A 519 11.62 44.67 -28.72
CA LYS A 519 11.20 45.96 -29.30
C LYS A 519 9.78 45.92 -29.91
N GLN A 520 8.78 45.46 -29.17
CA GLN A 520 7.38 45.60 -29.62
C GLN A 520 6.79 46.92 -29.11
N VAL A 521 6.47 47.84 -30.01
CA VAL A 521 5.78 49.10 -29.70
C VAL A 521 4.39 48.75 -29.16
N ILE A 522 4.16 48.95 -27.86
CA ILE A 522 2.84 48.78 -27.25
C ILE A 522 1.98 49.96 -27.73
N PRO A 523 0.86 49.73 -28.45
CA PRO A 523 -0.02 50.82 -28.87
C PRO A 523 -0.53 51.56 -27.64
N GLN A 524 -0.40 52.88 -27.61
CA GLN A 524 -1.00 53.69 -26.55
C GLN A 524 -2.48 53.93 -26.87
N CYS A 525 -3.31 53.80 -25.85
CA CYS A 525 -4.73 54.13 -25.94
C CYS A 525 -4.87 55.61 -26.30
N THR A 526 -5.73 55.94 -27.26
CA THR A 526 -6.04 57.34 -27.59
C THR A 526 -6.76 58.00 -26.40
N PRO A 527 -6.61 59.33 -26.20
CA PRO A 527 -7.25 60.04 -25.08
C PRO A 527 -8.78 59.82 -25.02
N GLU A 528 -9.42 59.81 -26.18
CA GLU A 528 -10.86 59.58 -26.33
C GLU A 528 -11.29 58.17 -25.84
N LYS A 529 -10.50 57.15 -26.16
CA LYS A 529 -10.76 55.77 -25.70
C LYS A 529 -10.44 55.60 -24.22
N GLU A 530 -9.45 56.33 -23.71
CA GLU A 530 -9.12 56.33 -22.29
C GLU A 530 -10.26 56.94 -21.47
N GLU A 531 -10.83 58.06 -21.90
CA GLU A 531 -11.98 58.70 -21.25
C GLU A 531 -13.21 57.80 -21.23
N ALA A 532 -13.52 57.15 -22.37
CA ALA A 532 -14.63 56.20 -22.45
C ALA A 532 -14.45 54.98 -21.52
N ILE A 533 -13.21 54.47 -21.40
CA ILE A 533 -12.90 53.38 -20.46
C ILE A 533 -13.02 53.85 -19.01
N MET A 534 -12.55 55.05 -18.67
CA MET A 534 -12.67 55.63 -17.34
C MET A 534 -14.14 55.83 -16.93
N ASP A 535 -14.98 56.30 -17.84
CA ASP A 535 -16.42 56.46 -17.63
C ASP A 535 -17.10 55.10 -17.38
N ALA A 536 -16.77 54.08 -18.17
CA ALA A 536 -17.27 52.73 -17.96
C ALA A 536 -16.84 52.14 -16.59
N LEU A 537 -15.59 52.35 -16.18
CA LEU A 537 -15.10 51.87 -14.88
C LEU A 537 -15.83 52.57 -13.72
N ARG A 538 -16.15 53.86 -13.83
CA ARG A 538 -16.99 54.58 -12.83
C ARG A 538 -18.42 54.07 -12.83
N HIS A 539 -19.01 53.84 -14.01
CA HIS A 539 -20.37 53.34 -14.15
C HIS A 539 -20.55 52.00 -13.43
N PHE A 540 -19.59 51.09 -13.60
CA PHE A 540 -19.58 49.78 -12.94
C PHE A 540 -18.97 49.78 -11.53
N LYS A 541 -18.73 50.97 -10.94
CA LYS A 541 -18.17 51.15 -9.59
C LYS A 541 -16.85 50.38 -9.35
N MET A 542 -16.02 50.31 -10.38
CA MET A 542 -14.72 49.63 -10.34
C MET A 542 -13.58 50.55 -9.87
N ILE A 543 -13.76 51.87 -10.01
CA ILE A 543 -12.83 52.94 -9.58
C ILE A 543 -13.56 54.05 -8.84
#